data_AF-A0A651HBC1-F1
#
_entry.id   AF-A0A651HBC1-F1
#
_cell.length_a   1.000
_cell.length_b   1.000
_cell.length_c   1.000
_cell.angle_alpha   90.00
_cell.angle_beta   90.00
_cell.angle_gamma   90.00
#
_symmetry.space_group_name_H-M   'P 1'
#
loop_
_entity.id
_entity.type
_entity.pdbx_description
1 polymer ?
#
loop_
_entity_poly.entity_id
_entity_poly.type
_entity_poly.pdbx_seq_one_letter_code
_entity_poly.pdbx_strand_id
1 'polypeptide(L)'
;MAAACFLLPYTLLWALVGPELPTVGGALFGGVLFVLLFRWPVPPWGSPRTFERRFIRSSVVAPPPKSGAIPRRCASLERRIGTLGVNADSPKEVRGRTPSPDSGLPGEPHTAAEVARAAAPYLTLVGLVLATRLVPPLRDLLQGVEVGWELYHVFRGAMEPLYHPGSMLLVGFLAGAWLQGAGRRAMMGAFVEATQRLVPVAVALVAMLLLSRIMVHAGMTTTLAVAAAEGAGGVWPGLAPFVGVLGTFVTGSATASNILFTDFQQETAVFLGLPVAGIVGAQGFGAAVGNMICPHNVVAAGATVGLAGREGEILRRTLWVTLLYAGLGGGLALWWMG
;
A
#
# COMPACT_ATOMS: atom_id res chain seq x y z
N MET A 1 16.99 -15.35 1.16
CA MET A 1 17.90 -14.70 0.18
C MET A 1 17.58 -13.22 -0.02
N ALA A 2 16.34 -12.81 -0.31
CA ALA A 2 15.97 -11.39 -0.34
C ALA A 2 16.34 -10.64 0.95
N ALA A 3 16.00 -11.20 2.11
CA ALA A 3 16.40 -10.66 3.41
C ALA A 3 17.92 -10.44 3.49
N ALA A 4 18.74 -11.41 3.08
CA ALA A 4 20.20 -11.27 3.05
C ALA A 4 20.65 -10.19 2.05
N CYS A 5 20.03 -10.09 0.88
CA CYS A 5 20.35 -9.08 -0.14
C CYS A 5 20.08 -7.65 0.35
N PHE A 6 19.11 -7.43 1.23
CA PHE A 6 18.82 -6.11 1.79
C PHE A 6 19.48 -5.86 3.15
N LEU A 7 19.53 -6.86 4.04
CA LEU A 7 20.14 -6.75 5.38
C LEU A 7 21.67 -6.69 5.35
N LEU A 8 22.34 -7.44 4.47
CA LEU A 8 23.81 -7.39 4.40
C LEU A 8 24.32 -6.01 3.99
N PRO A 9 23.91 -5.42 2.85
CA PRO A 9 24.38 -4.09 2.50
C PRO A 9 23.88 -3.02 3.48
N TYR A 10 22.68 -3.16 4.04
CA TYR A 10 22.19 -2.26 5.10
C TYR A 10 23.09 -2.29 6.35
N THR A 11 23.44 -3.48 6.85
CA THR A 11 24.30 -3.64 8.03
C THR A 11 25.76 -3.24 7.75
N LEU A 12 26.25 -3.50 6.54
CA LEU A 12 27.59 -3.08 6.11
C LEU A 12 27.71 -1.55 6.00
N LEU A 13 26.70 -0.89 5.42
CA LEU A 13 26.67 0.56 5.27
C LEU A 13 26.47 1.27 6.61
N TRP A 14 25.68 0.69 7.51
CA TRP A 14 25.57 1.14 8.89
C TRP A 14 26.92 1.13 9.62
N ALA A 15 27.72 0.08 9.41
CA ALA A 15 29.04 -0.04 10.03
C ALA A 15 30.10 0.93 9.45
N LEU A 16 29.95 1.36 8.19
CA LEU A 16 30.96 2.16 7.48
C LEU A 16 30.66 3.66 7.42
N VAL A 17 29.39 4.08 7.39
CA VAL A 17 29.00 5.46 7.03
C VAL A 17 28.14 6.14 8.10
N GLY A 18 27.82 5.44 9.18
CA GLY A 18 26.96 5.95 10.27
C GLY A 18 25.46 5.80 9.98
N PRO A 19 24.59 6.24 10.91
CA PRO A 19 23.16 5.88 10.93
C PRO A 19 22.28 6.55 9.87
N GLU A 20 22.79 7.55 9.15
CA GLU A 20 22.00 8.46 8.31
C GLU A 20 21.82 7.98 6.85
N LEU A 21 22.77 7.21 6.33
CA LEU A 21 22.84 6.68 4.94
C LEU A 21 22.50 5.18 4.71
N PRO A 22 22.31 4.29 5.71
CA PRO A 22 22.15 2.85 5.48
C PRO A 22 20.88 2.48 4.72
N THR A 23 19.80 3.22 4.91
CA THR A 23 18.49 2.91 4.32
C THR A 23 18.49 3.16 2.80
N VAL A 24 19.17 4.22 2.36
CA VAL A 24 19.28 4.59 0.94
C VAL A 24 20.24 3.65 0.22
N GLY A 25 21.44 3.45 0.77
CA GLY A 25 22.42 2.55 0.15
C GLY A 25 22.00 1.08 0.25
N GLY A 26 21.45 0.64 1.37
CA GLY A 26 20.99 -0.74 1.56
C GLY A 26 19.85 -1.13 0.61
N ALA A 27 18.92 -0.20 0.34
CA ALA A 27 17.84 -0.42 -0.62
C ALA A 27 18.35 -0.45 -2.08
N LEU A 28 19.27 0.45 -2.45
CA LEU A 28 19.81 0.51 -3.81
C LEU A 28 20.74 -0.66 -4.12
N PHE A 29 21.72 -0.93 -3.26
CA PHE A 29 22.64 -2.06 -3.44
C PHE A 29 21.92 -3.39 -3.27
N GLY A 30 20.99 -3.50 -2.32
CA GLY A 30 20.20 -4.72 -2.14
C GLY A 30 19.26 -5.01 -3.29
N GLY A 31 18.65 -3.98 -3.89
CA GLY A 31 17.84 -4.10 -5.10
C GLY A 31 18.66 -4.58 -6.30
N VAL A 32 19.83 -3.96 -6.54
CA VAL A 32 20.73 -4.36 -7.63
C VAL A 32 21.25 -5.79 -7.43
N LEU A 33 21.71 -6.13 -6.22
CA LEU A 33 22.19 -7.47 -5.89
C LEU A 33 21.10 -8.53 -6.02
N PHE A 34 19.87 -8.22 -5.59
CA PHE A 34 18.73 -9.11 -5.73
C PHE A 34 18.39 -9.38 -7.19
N VAL A 35 18.39 -8.35 -8.04
CA VAL A 35 18.14 -8.47 -9.48
C VAL A 35 19.25 -9.24 -10.20
N LEU A 36 20.52 -8.98 -9.84
CA LEU A 36 21.67 -9.71 -10.40
C LEU A 36 21.65 -11.20 -10.02
N LEU A 37 21.25 -11.53 -8.80
CA LEU A 37 21.11 -12.92 -8.33
C LEU A 37 19.91 -13.64 -8.96
N PHE A 38 18.86 -12.91 -9.34
CA PHE A 38 17.63 -13.47 -9.94
C PHE A 38 17.63 -13.48 -11.48
N ARG A 39 18.75 -13.15 -12.14
CA ARG A 39 18.90 -13.24 -13.60
C ARG A 39 19.02 -14.69 -14.12
N TRP A 40 18.72 -15.71 -13.29
CA TRP A 40 18.62 -17.12 -13.69
C TRP A 40 17.14 -17.51 -13.85
N PRO A 41 16.75 -18.40 -14.80
CA PRO A 41 15.36 -18.62 -15.14
C PRO A 41 14.63 -19.13 -13.91
N VAL A 42 13.77 -18.28 -13.36
CA VAL A 42 12.84 -18.69 -12.31
C VAL A 42 11.94 -19.76 -12.94
N PRO A 43 11.85 -20.97 -12.37
CA PRO A 43 10.84 -21.93 -12.78
C PRO A 43 9.49 -21.21 -12.74
N PRO A 44 8.63 -21.34 -13.75
CA PRO A 44 7.37 -20.61 -13.78
C PRO A 44 6.60 -20.92 -12.50
N TRP A 45 6.49 -19.94 -11.61
CA TRP A 45 5.55 -20.00 -10.49
C TRP A 45 4.19 -20.22 -11.13
N GLY A 46 3.67 -21.45 -11.04
CA GLY A 46 2.40 -21.92 -11.56
C GLY A 46 2.02 -21.34 -12.92
N SER A 47 2.20 -22.11 -14.00
CA SER A 47 2.01 -21.73 -15.42
C SER A 47 1.26 -20.39 -15.65
N PRO A 48 1.82 -19.45 -16.44
CA PRO A 48 1.14 -18.17 -16.75
C PRO A 48 -0.32 -18.34 -17.17
N ARG A 49 -0.62 -19.48 -17.80
CA ARG A 49 -1.95 -19.90 -18.25
C ARG A 49 -2.97 -20.16 -17.13
N THR A 50 -2.57 -20.37 -15.88
CA THR A 50 -3.50 -20.66 -14.77
C THR A 50 -4.01 -19.37 -14.11
N PHE A 51 -3.14 -18.41 -13.85
CA PHE A 51 -3.54 -17.08 -13.34
C PHE A 51 -4.32 -16.30 -14.42
N GLU A 52 -3.82 -16.33 -15.65
CA GLU A 52 -4.43 -15.68 -16.81
C GLU A 52 -5.82 -16.27 -17.14
N ARG A 53 -6.01 -17.61 -17.08
CA ARG A 53 -7.34 -18.22 -17.28
C ARG A 53 -8.30 -18.02 -16.11
N ARG A 54 -7.81 -17.92 -14.86
CA ARG A 54 -8.68 -17.72 -13.69
C ARG A 54 -9.13 -16.26 -13.57
N PHE A 55 -8.29 -15.31 -14.00
CA PHE A 55 -8.58 -13.88 -13.97
C PHE A 55 -9.32 -13.40 -15.24
N ILE A 56 -8.88 -13.77 -16.46
CA ILE A 56 -9.58 -13.39 -17.71
C ILE A 56 -10.99 -13.97 -17.76
N ARG A 57 -11.22 -15.18 -17.25
CA ARG A 57 -12.57 -15.76 -17.20
C ARG A 57 -13.50 -15.06 -16.19
N SER A 58 -12.94 -14.27 -15.27
CA SER A 58 -13.71 -13.47 -14.29
C SER A 58 -13.98 -12.03 -14.75
N SER A 59 -13.28 -11.54 -15.78
CA SER A 59 -13.38 -10.15 -16.26
C SER A 59 -14.09 -9.98 -17.60
N VAL A 60 -14.48 -11.07 -18.29
CA VAL A 60 -15.34 -10.98 -19.48
C VAL A 60 -16.81 -10.90 -19.04
N VAL A 61 -17.27 -9.68 -18.78
CA VAL A 61 -18.71 -9.36 -18.71
C VAL A 61 -19.25 -9.31 -20.15
N ALA A 62 -20.33 -10.06 -20.41
CA ALA A 62 -20.99 -10.07 -21.70
C ALA A 62 -21.53 -8.67 -22.07
N PRO A 63 -21.54 -8.28 -23.35
CA PRO A 63 -22.01 -6.96 -23.78
C PRO A 63 -23.52 -6.78 -23.49
N PRO A 64 -23.97 -5.60 -23.02
CA PRO A 64 -25.37 -5.36 -22.71
C PRO A 64 -26.23 -5.30 -23.99
N PRO A 65 -27.51 -5.70 -23.92
CA PRO A 65 -28.43 -5.58 -25.04
C PRO A 65 -28.74 -4.11 -25.35
N LYS A 66 -28.84 -3.81 -26.65
CA LYS A 66 -29.19 -2.49 -27.17
C LYS A 66 -30.70 -2.23 -27.00
N SER A 67 -31.09 -1.36 -26.08
CA SER A 67 -32.30 -0.52 -26.21
C SER A 67 -32.34 0.55 -25.12
N GLY A 68 -32.62 1.79 -25.54
CA GLY A 68 -32.51 2.99 -24.73
C GLY A 68 -33.69 3.29 -23.80
N ALA A 69 -33.43 4.17 -22.84
CA ALA A 69 -34.25 5.30 -22.40
C ALA A 69 -33.59 5.90 -21.16
N ILE A 70 -33.19 7.18 -21.22
CA ILE A 70 -32.67 7.94 -20.07
C ILE A 70 -33.87 8.66 -19.42
N PRO A 71 -34.23 8.39 -18.15
CA PRO A 71 -35.21 9.22 -17.47
C PRO A 71 -34.55 10.52 -17.00
N ARG A 72 -34.97 11.63 -17.61
CA ARG A 72 -34.78 12.99 -17.09
C ARG A 72 -35.60 13.15 -15.81
N ARG A 73 -34.97 13.13 -14.63
CA ARG A 73 -35.40 13.87 -13.42
C ARG A 73 -34.45 13.58 -12.26
N CYS A 74 -33.62 14.56 -11.91
CA CYS A 74 -33.34 14.97 -10.52
C CYS A 74 -32.51 16.26 -10.50
N ALA A 75 -32.96 17.27 -11.28
CA ALA A 75 -32.48 18.64 -11.21
C ALA A 75 -33.22 19.45 -10.12
N SER A 76 -33.49 18.85 -8.96
CA SER A 76 -34.20 19.52 -7.86
C SER A 76 -33.66 19.24 -6.45
N LEU A 77 -32.47 18.62 -6.33
CA LEU A 77 -31.82 18.42 -5.03
C LEU A 77 -30.68 19.41 -4.73
N GLU A 78 -30.33 20.28 -5.68
CA GLU A 78 -29.31 21.33 -5.48
C GLU A 78 -29.86 22.62 -4.83
N ARG A 79 -31.18 22.73 -4.63
CA ARG A 79 -31.80 23.92 -4.04
C ARG A 79 -32.09 23.83 -2.53
N ARG A 80 -31.72 22.74 -1.86
CA ARG A 80 -31.92 22.53 -0.41
C ARG A 80 -30.63 22.42 0.42
N ILE A 81 -29.47 22.66 -0.19
CA ILE A 81 -28.16 22.70 0.51
C ILE A 81 -27.67 24.16 0.69
N GLY A 82 -28.44 25.15 0.23
CA GLY A 82 -28.09 26.57 0.28
C GLY A 82 -28.48 27.35 1.55
N THR A 83 -29.01 26.72 2.60
CA THR A 83 -29.49 27.42 3.81
C THR A 83 -29.16 26.75 5.15
N LEU A 84 -28.14 25.89 5.20
CA LEU A 84 -27.50 25.58 6.47
C LEU A 84 -26.32 26.53 6.66
N GLY A 85 -26.62 27.71 7.22
CA GLY A 85 -25.63 28.67 7.67
C GLY A 85 -24.67 27.98 8.65
N VAL A 86 -23.45 27.73 8.20
CA VAL A 86 -22.32 27.45 9.07
C VAL A 86 -22.06 28.74 9.82
N ASN A 87 -22.55 28.79 11.06
CA ASN A 87 -22.19 29.83 12.00
C ASN A 87 -20.68 29.70 12.21
N ALA A 88 -19.93 30.69 11.73
CA ALA A 88 -18.50 30.80 11.93
C ALA A 88 -18.25 31.21 13.38
N ASP A 89 -18.43 30.26 14.30
CA ASP A 89 -17.83 30.36 15.62
C ASP A 89 -16.33 30.16 15.45
N SER A 90 -15.61 31.20 15.87
CA SER A 90 -14.16 31.27 15.97
C SER A 90 -13.59 29.98 16.58
N PRO A 91 -12.43 29.48 16.12
CA PRO A 91 -11.84 28.29 16.69
C PRO A 91 -11.59 28.55 18.18
N LYS A 92 -12.38 27.89 19.04
CA LYS A 92 -12.08 27.81 20.46
C LYS A 92 -10.71 27.17 20.56
N GLU A 93 -9.73 28.02 20.86
CA GLU A 93 -8.40 27.66 21.28
C GLU A 93 -8.54 26.63 22.40
N VAL A 94 -8.43 25.35 22.04
CA VAL A 94 -8.20 24.29 23.01
C VAL A 94 -6.82 24.60 23.53
N ARG A 95 -6.77 25.40 24.61
CA ARG A 95 -5.59 25.64 25.42
C ARG A 95 -5.23 24.30 26.07
N GLY A 96 -4.72 23.40 25.23
CA GLY A 96 -3.98 22.24 25.65
C GLY A 96 -2.91 22.78 26.56
N ARG A 97 -2.86 22.22 27.77
CA ARG A 97 -1.77 22.44 28.72
C ARG A 97 -0.48 22.30 27.91
N THR A 98 0.23 23.40 27.68
CA THR A 98 1.58 23.34 27.15
C THR A 98 2.34 22.40 28.09
N PRO A 99 2.95 21.31 27.60
CA PRO A 99 3.81 20.52 28.45
C PRO A 99 4.88 21.48 28.97
N SER A 100 4.96 21.61 30.29
CA SER A 100 5.96 22.42 30.97
C SER A 100 7.35 22.04 30.42
N PRO A 101 8.24 23.00 30.13
CA PRO A 101 9.60 22.72 29.66
C PRO A 101 10.47 21.90 30.65
N ASP A 102 9.98 21.68 31.87
CA ASP A 102 10.74 21.08 32.98
C ASP A 102 10.31 19.66 33.38
N SER A 103 9.78 18.85 32.45
CA SER A 103 9.62 17.39 32.71
C SER A 103 10.81 16.54 32.24
N GLY A 104 11.95 17.17 31.98
CA GLY A 104 13.23 16.53 31.68
C GLY A 104 13.90 15.86 32.89
N LEU A 105 13.16 15.07 33.66
CA LEU A 105 13.81 14.03 34.45
C LEU A 105 14.34 13.01 33.43
N PRO A 106 15.64 12.63 33.46
CA PRO A 106 16.09 11.49 32.68
C PRO A 106 15.25 10.30 33.11
N GLY A 107 14.41 9.79 32.20
CA GLY A 107 13.61 8.60 32.45
C GLY A 107 14.55 7.50 32.93
N GLU A 108 14.20 6.82 34.02
CA GLU A 108 15.01 5.71 34.51
C GLU A 108 15.30 4.74 33.36
N PRO A 109 16.53 4.22 33.25
CA PRO A 109 16.89 3.34 32.16
C PRO A 109 15.96 2.12 32.13
N HIS A 110 15.07 2.06 31.14
CA HIS A 110 14.18 0.92 30.94
C HIS A 110 15.01 -0.35 30.76
N THR A 111 14.66 -1.40 31.50
CA THR A 111 15.39 -2.66 31.40
C THR A 111 15.10 -3.29 30.03
N ALA A 112 16.09 -3.95 29.42
CA ALA A 112 15.91 -4.62 28.13
C ALA A 112 14.69 -5.56 28.09
N ALA A 113 14.36 -6.18 29.23
CA ALA A 113 13.18 -7.02 29.41
C ALA A 113 11.85 -6.24 29.31
N GLU A 114 11.80 -5.00 29.80
CA GLU A 114 10.60 -4.14 29.73
C GLU A 114 10.37 -3.67 28.29
N VAL A 115 11.45 -3.28 27.61
CA VAL A 115 11.40 -2.92 26.18
C VAL A 115 10.98 -4.13 25.34
N ALA A 116 11.53 -5.32 25.62
CA ALA A 116 11.16 -6.54 24.92
C ALA A 116 9.69 -6.93 25.16
N ARG A 117 9.18 -6.76 26.39
CA ARG A 117 7.78 -7.01 26.72
C ARG A 117 6.84 -6.02 26.05
N ALA A 118 7.22 -4.75 25.95
CA ALA A 118 6.47 -3.74 25.19
C ALA A 118 6.51 -4.01 23.67
N ALA A 119 7.62 -4.54 23.15
CA ALA A 119 7.78 -4.92 21.75
C ALA A 119 7.17 -6.28 21.39
N ALA A 120 6.72 -7.06 22.37
CA ALA A 120 6.19 -8.42 22.21
C ALA A 120 5.18 -8.61 21.05
N PRO A 121 4.14 -7.76 20.86
CA PRO A 121 3.21 -7.92 19.74
C PRO A 121 3.91 -7.77 18.37
N TYR A 122 4.84 -6.83 18.25
CA TYR A 122 5.59 -6.60 17.02
C TYR A 122 6.58 -7.73 16.74
N LEU A 123 7.33 -8.17 17.76
CA LEU A 123 8.27 -9.29 17.65
C LEU A 123 7.55 -10.59 17.30
N THR A 124 6.39 -10.84 17.90
CA THR A 124 5.56 -12.01 17.59
C THR A 124 5.09 -11.95 16.14
N LEU A 125 4.57 -10.80 15.70
CA LEU A 125 4.14 -10.62 14.32
C LEU A 125 5.28 -10.84 13.33
N VAL A 126 6.44 -10.24 13.57
CA VAL A 126 7.63 -10.41 12.71
C VAL A 126 8.05 -11.88 12.67
N GLY A 127 8.14 -12.55 13.83
CA GLY A 127 8.48 -13.96 13.90
C GLY A 127 7.49 -14.84 13.14
N LEU A 128 6.19 -14.58 13.27
CA LEU A 128 5.14 -15.31 12.59
C LEU A 128 5.19 -15.10 11.07
N VAL A 129 5.34 -13.85 10.62
CA VAL A 129 5.47 -13.54 9.19
C VAL A 129 6.73 -14.19 8.62
N LEU A 130 7.87 -14.11 9.31
CA LEU A 130 9.09 -14.75 8.84
C LEU A 130 8.94 -16.28 8.78
N ALA A 131 8.42 -16.92 9.82
CA ALA A 131 8.21 -18.36 9.84
C ALA A 131 7.29 -18.81 8.69
N THR A 132 6.13 -18.16 8.52
CA THR A 132 5.15 -18.54 7.51
C THR A 132 5.58 -18.24 6.08
N ARG A 133 6.52 -17.29 5.86
CA ARG A 133 7.00 -16.91 4.52
C ARG A 133 8.32 -17.58 4.15
N LEU A 134 9.19 -17.91 5.10
CA LEU A 134 10.52 -18.49 4.83
C LEU A 134 10.57 -20.01 4.98
N VAL A 135 9.61 -20.66 5.64
CA VAL A 135 9.58 -22.12 5.83
C VAL A 135 8.59 -22.75 4.85
N PRO A 136 9.06 -23.35 3.73
CA PRO A 136 8.17 -23.91 2.69
C PRO A 136 7.11 -24.90 3.21
N PRO A 137 7.44 -25.89 4.06
CA PRO A 137 6.41 -26.84 4.51
C PRO A 137 5.33 -26.18 5.38
N LEU A 138 5.68 -25.15 6.15
CA LEU A 138 4.71 -24.39 6.94
C LEU A 138 3.83 -23.52 6.04
N ARG A 139 4.42 -22.91 5.01
CA ARG A 139 3.69 -22.17 4.01
C ARG A 139 2.64 -23.04 3.32
N ASP A 140 3.05 -24.19 2.80
CA ASP A 140 2.17 -25.09 2.05
C ASP A 140 1.03 -25.62 2.93
N LEU A 141 1.32 -25.93 4.21
CA LEU A 141 0.31 -26.32 5.19
C LEU A 141 -0.73 -25.22 5.44
N LEU A 142 -0.28 -23.96 5.61
CA LEU A 142 -1.16 -22.83 5.90
C LEU A 142 -1.97 -22.40 4.68
N GLN A 143 -1.41 -22.55 3.47
CA GLN A 143 -2.11 -22.29 2.21
C GLN A 143 -3.08 -23.41 1.83
N GLY A 144 -2.91 -24.63 2.37
CA GLY A 144 -3.80 -25.76 2.11
C GLY A 144 -5.24 -25.55 2.60
N VAL A 145 -5.48 -24.58 3.49
CA VAL A 145 -6.82 -24.19 3.93
C VAL A 145 -7.28 -22.98 3.09
N GLU A 146 -7.91 -23.27 1.96
CA GLU A 146 -8.53 -22.28 1.09
C GLU A 146 -10.05 -22.26 1.32
N VAL A 147 -10.59 -21.09 1.64
CA VAL A 147 -12.03 -20.86 1.73
C VAL A 147 -12.45 -20.07 0.50
N GLY A 148 -13.03 -20.78 -0.47
CA GLY A 148 -13.64 -20.19 -1.66
C GLY A 148 -15.08 -19.76 -1.42
N TRP A 149 -15.49 -18.69 -2.08
CA TRP A 149 -16.89 -18.30 -2.21
C TRP A 149 -17.22 -18.01 -3.68
N GLU A 150 -18.45 -18.31 -4.05
CA GLU A 150 -18.99 -18.04 -5.38
C GLU A 150 -20.39 -17.46 -5.23
N LEU A 151 -20.66 -16.36 -5.94
CA LEU A 151 -21.93 -15.66 -5.93
C LEU A 151 -22.40 -15.43 -7.37
N TYR A 152 -23.60 -15.92 -7.68
CA TYR A 152 -24.26 -15.85 -9.00
C TYR A 152 -23.42 -16.37 -10.18
N HIS A 153 -22.44 -17.25 -9.93
CA HIS A 153 -21.50 -17.77 -10.94
C HIS A 153 -20.62 -16.74 -11.67
N VAL A 154 -20.77 -15.45 -11.33
CA VAL A 154 -20.01 -14.33 -11.89
C VAL A 154 -18.93 -13.87 -10.92
N PHE A 155 -19.25 -13.81 -9.63
CA PHE A 155 -18.32 -13.36 -8.60
C PHE A 155 -17.73 -14.56 -7.89
N ARG A 156 -16.41 -14.68 -7.92
CA ARG A 156 -15.68 -15.72 -7.20
C ARG A 156 -14.55 -15.06 -6.42
N GLY A 157 -14.35 -15.52 -5.20
CA GLY A 157 -13.22 -15.12 -4.40
C GLY A 157 -12.73 -16.32 -3.60
N ALA A 158 -11.45 -16.29 -3.26
CA ALA A 158 -10.87 -17.26 -2.35
C ALA A 158 -10.01 -16.52 -1.34
N MET A 159 -10.01 -17.02 -0.11
CA MET A 159 -9.18 -16.54 0.97
C MET A 159 -8.45 -17.71 1.61
N GLU A 160 -7.18 -17.53 1.91
CA GLU A 160 -6.35 -18.48 2.65
C GLU A 160 -6.27 -18.00 4.12
N PRO A 161 -7.23 -18.33 5.01
CA PRO A 161 -7.40 -17.61 6.26
C PRO A 161 -6.19 -17.74 7.18
N LEU A 162 -5.49 -18.88 7.14
CA LEU A 162 -4.31 -19.14 7.97
C LEU A 162 -3.02 -18.50 7.41
N TYR A 163 -3.02 -18.13 6.13
CA TYR A 163 -1.91 -17.44 5.47
C TYR A 163 -2.16 -15.93 5.28
N HIS A 164 -3.37 -15.46 5.58
CA HIS A 164 -3.79 -14.09 5.40
C HIS A 164 -3.08 -13.13 6.38
N PRO A 165 -2.51 -11.99 5.93
CA PRO A 165 -1.83 -11.04 6.84
C PRO A 165 -2.71 -10.56 8.01
N GLY A 166 -4.02 -10.43 7.78
CA GLY A 166 -4.97 -10.02 8.83
C GLY A 166 -5.11 -11.02 9.97
N SER A 167 -5.08 -12.33 9.70
CA SER A 167 -5.12 -13.33 10.77
C SER A 167 -3.81 -13.38 11.55
N MET A 168 -2.68 -13.16 10.87
CA MET A 168 -1.37 -13.02 11.51
C MET A 168 -1.32 -11.83 12.48
N LEU A 169 -1.93 -10.71 12.11
CA LEU A 169 -2.10 -9.54 12.99
C LEU A 169 -2.96 -9.88 14.21
N LEU A 170 -4.06 -10.61 14.02
CA LEU A 170 -4.92 -11.04 15.12
C LEU A 170 -4.18 -11.97 16.09
N VAL A 171 -3.40 -12.93 15.58
CA VAL A 171 -2.56 -13.81 16.39
C VAL A 171 -1.50 -13.00 17.15
N GLY A 172 -0.82 -12.06 16.48
CA GLY A 172 0.14 -11.16 17.12
C GLY A 172 -0.49 -10.30 18.22
N PHE A 173 -1.71 -9.80 18.02
CA PHE A 173 -2.49 -9.07 19.02
C PHE A 173 -2.81 -9.93 20.24
N LEU A 174 -3.33 -11.15 20.04
CA LEU A 174 -3.68 -12.07 21.13
C LEU A 174 -2.44 -12.52 21.91
N ALA A 175 -1.37 -12.90 21.20
CA ALA A 175 -0.11 -13.26 21.83
C ALA A 175 0.51 -12.09 22.58
N GLY A 176 0.49 -10.88 21.99
CA GLY A 176 0.94 -9.66 22.63
C GLY A 176 0.13 -9.34 23.89
N ALA A 177 -1.19 -9.50 23.87
CA ALA A 177 -2.06 -9.30 25.03
C ALA A 177 -1.74 -10.32 26.13
N TRP A 178 -1.50 -11.59 25.77
CA TRP A 178 -1.12 -12.64 26.71
C TRP A 178 0.24 -12.37 27.35
N LEU A 179 1.28 -12.07 26.56
CA LEU A 179 2.63 -11.77 27.03
C LEU A 179 2.71 -10.50 27.89
N GLN A 180 1.86 -9.51 27.60
CA GLN A 180 1.77 -8.30 28.40
C GLN A 180 0.91 -8.48 29.66
N GLY A 181 0.12 -9.56 29.76
CA GLY A 181 -0.83 -9.75 30.86
C GLY A 181 -1.99 -8.75 30.80
N ALA A 182 -2.41 -8.36 29.59
CA ALA A 182 -3.45 -7.36 29.40
C ALA A 182 -4.83 -7.91 29.83
N GLY A 183 -5.56 -7.13 30.62
CA GLY A 183 -6.92 -7.49 31.03
C GLY A 183 -7.93 -7.44 29.88
N ARG A 184 -9.00 -8.25 29.97
CA ARG A 184 -10.06 -8.34 28.95
C ARG A 184 -10.66 -6.98 28.56
N ARG A 185 -10.82 -6.06 29.52
CA ARG A 185 -11.35 -4.71 29.26
C ARG A 185 -10.42 -3.88 28.37
N ALA A 186 -9.11 -3.93 28.61
CA ALA A 186 -8.11 -3.23 27.80
C ALA A 186 -8.06 -3.80 26.38
N MET A 187 -8.08 -5.13 26.26
CA MET A 187 -8.11 -5.81 24.97
C MET A 187 -9.36 -5.44 24.14
N MET A 188 -10.53 -5.43 24.77
CA MET A 188 -11.79 -5.08 24.10
C MET A 188 -11.85 -3.60 23.74
N GLY A 189 -11.30 -2.71 24.59
CA GLY A 189 -11.14 -1.30 24.28
C GLY A 189 -10.27 -1.08 23.03
N ALA A 190 -9.09 -1.69 22.98
CA ALA A 190 -8.19 -1.62 21.83
C ALA A 190 -8.83 -2.18 20.54
N PHE A 191 -9.58 -3.28 20.65
CA PHE A 191 -10.29 -3.87 19.52
C PHE A 191 -11.39 -2.95 18.96
N VAL A 192 -12.18 -2.33 19.84
CA VAL A 192 -13.24 -1.39 19.44
C VAL A 192 -12.62 -0.15 18.79
N GLU A 193 -11.56 0.40 19.38
CA GLU A 193 -10.85 1.55 18.82
C GLU A 193 -10.28 1.25 17.42
N ALA A 194 -9.63 0.10 17.25
CA ALA A 194 -9.13 -0.35 15.95
C ALA A 194 -10.27 -0.51 14.92
N THR A 195 -11.39 -1.10 15.34
CA THR A 195 -12.58 -1.29 14.48
C THR A 195 -13.16 0.06 14.04
N GLN A 196 -13.29 1.03 14.96
CA GLN A 196 -13.81 2.36 14.64
C GLN A 196 -12.90 3.10 13.65
N ARG A 197 -11.58 2.93 13.75
CA ARG A 197 -10.62 3.50 12.80
C ARG A 197 -10.71 2.88 11.41
N LEU A 198 -11.17 1.62 11.29
CA LEU A 198 -11.32 0.94 10.01
C LEU A 198 -12.55 1.38 9.21
N VAL A 199 -13.63 1.85 9.87
CA VAL A 199 -14.87 2.26 9.19
C VAL A 199 -14.63 3.30 8.08
N PRO A 200 -13.98 4.46 8.34
CA PRO A 200 -13.76 5.44 7.28
C PRO A 200 -12.85 4.90 6.16
N VAL A 201 -11.87 4.06 6.50
CA VAL A 201 -10.99 3.42 5.51
C VAL A 201 -11.78 2.47 4.61
N ALA A 202 -12.70 1.67 5.18
CA ALA A 202 -13.54 0.77 4.42
C ALA A 202 -14.45 1.53 3.44
N VAL A 203 -15.07 2.63 3.88
CA VAL A 203 -15.90 3.48 3.02
C VAL A 203 -15.07 4.05 1.87
N ALA A 204 -13.87 4.56 2.14
CA ALA A 204 -12.98 5.06 1.11
C ALA A 204 -12.57 3.95 0.11
N LEU A 205 -12.24 2.75 0.60
CA LEU A 205 -11.89 1.62 -0.27
C LEU A 205 -13.06 1.17 -1.15
N VAL A 206 -14.28 1.11 -0.61
CA VAL A 206 -15.48 0.80 -1.41
C VAL A 206 -15.69 1.85 -2.49
N ALA A 207 -15.57 3.13 -2.17
CA ALA A 207 -15.70 4.21 -3.15
C ALA A 207 -14.62 4.11 -4.26
N MET A 208 -13.36 3.85 -3.88
CA MET A 208 -12.26 3.67 -4.84
C MET A 208 -12.45 2.44 -5.73
N LEU A 209 -12.91 1.33 -5.16
CA LEU A 209 -13.24 0.12 -5.93
C LEU A 209 -14.37 0.36 -6.92
N LEU A 210 -15.44 1.03 -6.49
CA LEU A 210 -16.55 1.38 -7.37
C LEU A 210 -16.08 2.29 -8.52
N LEU A 211 -15.29 3.31 -8.22
CA LEU A 211 -14.72 4.20 -9.23
C LEU A 211 -13.83 3.44 -10.22
N SER A 212 -12.91 2.60 -9.73
CA SER A 212 -12.06 1.74 -10.55
C SER A 212 -12.90 0.86 -11.49
N ARG A 213 -13.96 0.22 -10.97
CA ARG A 213 -14.86 -0.59 -11.78
C ARG A 213 -15.62 0.25 -12.81
N ILE A 214 -16.07 1.45 -12.46
CA ILE A 214 -16.69 2.37 -13.43
C ILE A 214 -15.69 2.73 -14.54
N MET A 215 -14.43 3.03 -14.21
CA MET A 215 -13.39 3.32 -15.20
C MET A 215 -13.18 2.18 -16.20
N VAL A 216 -13.13 0.94 -15.71
CA VAL A 216 -13.00 -0.26 -16.55
C VAL A 216 -14.23 -0.44 -17.44
N HIS A 217 -15.44 -0.41 -16.86
CA HIS A 217 -16.67 -0.67 -17.63
C HIS A 217 -17.03 0.46 -18.61
N ALA A 218 -16.59 1.69 -18.34
CA ALA A 218 -16.76 2.83 -19.23
C ALA A 218 -15.69 2.90 -20.33
N GLY A 219 -14.71 1.99 -20.36
CA GLY A 219 -13.60 2.01 -21.33
C GLY A 219 -12.58 3.13 -21.13
N MET A 220 -12.60 3.80 -19.97
CA MET A 220 -11.65 4.86 -19.64
C MET A 220 -10.25 4.28 -19.43
N THR A 221 -10.13 3.10 -18.82
CA THR A 221 -8.84 2.41 -18.64
C THR A 221 -8.20 2.10 -19.99
N THR A 222 -8.96 1.55 -20.92
CA THR A 222 -8.50 1.24 -22.28
C THR A 222 -8.07 2.49 -23.03
N THR A 223 -8.83 3.57 -22.94
CA THR A 223 -8.50 4.84 -23.60
C THR A 223 -7.17 5.40 -23.07
N LEU A 224 -6.97 5.38 -21.75
CA LEU A 224 -5.69 5.78 -21.16
C LEU A 224 -4.56 4.85 -21.60
N ALA A 225 -4.82 3.54 -21.65
CA ALA A 225 -3.83 2.54 -22.01
C ALA A 225 -3.32 2.70 -23.44
N VAL A 226 -4.23 2.94 -24.40
CA VAL A 226 -3.89 3.24 -25.79
C VAL A 226 -3.10 4.54 -25.88
N ALA A 227 -3.56 5.61 -25.23
CA ALA A 227 -2.84 6.89 -25.24
C ALA A 227 -1.42 6.78 -24.63
N ALA A 228 -1.25 6.00 -23.57
CA ALA A 228 0.03 5.68 -22.97
C ALA A 228 0.94 4.89 -23.92
N ALA A 229 0.38 3.86 -24.58
CA ALA A 229 1.10 3.02 -25.52
C ALA A 229 1.55 3.80 -26.77
N GLU A 230 0.68 4.63 -27.34
CA GLU A 230 0.99 5.44 -28.52
C GLU A 230 1.93 6.61 -28.20
N GLY A 231 1.74 7.25 -27.05
CA GLY A 231 2.52 8.43 -26.66
C GLY A 231 3.92 8.12 -26.15
N ALA A 232 4.08 7.10 -25.31
CA ALA A 232 5.36 6.75 -24.69
C ALA A 232 5.99 5.48 -25.25
N GLY A 233 5.20 4.56 -25.82
CA GLY A 233 5.69 3.32 -26.41
C GLY A 233 6.58 2.52 -25.46
N GLY A 234 7.73 2.08 -25.97
CA GLY A 234 8.71 1.30 -25.21
C GLY A 234 9.31 2.02 -23.98
N VAL A 235 9.10 3.32 -23.81
CA VAL A 235 9.57 4.08 -22.63
C VAL A 235 8.60 3.96 -21.45
N TRP A 236 7.41 3.37 -21.65
CA TRP A 236 6.39 3.22 -20.61
C TRP A 236 6.85 2.57 -19.30
N PRO A 237 7.69 1.52 -19.26
CA PRO A 237 8.20 0.96 -18.01
C PRO A 237 8.85 2.01 -17.10
N GLY A 238 9.48 3.04 -17.68
CA GLY A 238 10.12 4.13 -16.94
C GLY A 238 9.13 5.10 -16.32
N LEU A 239 7.94 5.23 -16.92
CA LEU A 239 6.88 6.13 -16.48
C LEU A 239 5.92 5.47 -15.48
N ALA A 240 5.81 4.14 -15.50
CA ALA A 240 4.89 3.39 -14.64
C ALA A 240 5.04 3.71 -13.12
N PRO A 241 6.26 3.85 -12.55
CA PRO A 241 6.41 4.28 -11.15
C PRO A 241 5.86 5.68 -10.88
N PHE A 242 5.99 6.61 -11.82
CA PHE A 242 5.49 7.98 -11.64
C PHE A 242 3.96 8.02 -11.58
N VAL A 243 3.27 7.16 -12.35
CA VAL A 243 1.81 7.01 -12.23
C VAL A 243 1.43 6.54 -10.83
N GLY A 244 2.16 5.56 -10.28
CA GLY A 244 1.95 5.10 -8.90
C GLY A 244 2.16 6.20 -7.86
N VAL A 245 3.23 6.99 -8.01
CA VAL A 245 3.52 8.15 -7.15
C VAL A 245 2.39 9.17 -7.21
N LEU A 246 1.98 9.57 -8.42
CA LEU A 246 0.90 10.53 -8.64
C LEU A 246 -0.42 10.02 -8.04
N GLY A 247 -0.76 8.77 -8.30
CA GLY A 247 -1.97 8.16 -7.76
C GLY A 247 -1.97 8.17 -6.24
N THR A 248 -0.84 7.88 -5.59
CA THR A 248 -0.74 7.89 -4.12
C THR A 248 -0.79 9.30 -3.56
N PHE A 249 -0.12 10.25 -4.22
CA PHE A 249 -0.12 11.66 -3.84
C PHE A 249 -1.55 12.22 -3.83
N VAL A 250 -2.33 11.96 -4.89
CA VAL A 250 -3.70 12.45 -5.05
C VAL A 250 -4.68 11.72 -4.12
N THR A 251 -4.59 10.39 -4.05
CA THR A 251 -5.59 9.59 -3.32
C THR A 251 -5.36 9.53 -1.82
N GLY A 252 -4.16 9.83 -1.34
CA GLY A 252 -3.85 9.60 0.06
C GLY A 252 -3.48 8.16 0.39
N SER A 253 -3.31 7.25 -0.58
CA SER A 253 -3.04 5.85 -0.23
C SER A 253 -2.44 5.07 -1.38
N ALA A 254 -1.35 4.36 -1.11
CA ALA A 254 -0.79 3.40 -2.06
C ALA A 254 -1.81 2.32 -2.45
N THR A 255 -2.66 1.89 -1.51
CA THR A 255 -3.73 0.92 -1.78
C THR A 255 -4.79 1.50 -2.73
N ALA A 256 -5.22 2.74 -2.49
CA ALA A 256 -6.18 3.40 -3.38
C ALA A 256 -5.61 3.64 -4.78
N SER A 257 -4.35 4.08 -4.87
CA SER A 257 -3.62 4.22 -6.14
C SER A 257 -3.62 2.91 -6.93
N ASN A 258 -3.26 1.80 -6.27
CA ASN A 258 -3.23 0.49 -6.90
C ASN A 258 -4.63 0.03 -7.35
N ILE A 259 -5.68 0.29 -6.57
CA ILE A 259 -7.05 -0.04 -6.97
C ILE A 259 -7.45 0.71 -8.25
N LEU A 260 -7.09 1.98 -8.38
CA LEU A 260 -7.49 2.81 -9.51
C LEU A 260 -6.69 2.54 -10.79
N PHE A 261 -5.38 2.36 -10.67
CA PHE A 261 -4.49 2.42 -11.83
C PHE A 261 -3.90 1.06 -12.24
N THR A 262 -4.08 -0.01 -11.47
CA THR A 262 -3.48 -1.32 -11.83
C THR A 262 -4.07 -1.89 -13.11
N ASP A 263 -5.39 -1.81 -13.29
CA ASP A 263 -6.05 -2.31 -14.50
C ASP A 263 -5.59 -1.53 -15.74
N PHE A 264 -5.43 -0.21 -15.62
CA PHE A 264 -4.82 0.64 -16.65
C PHE A 264 -3.40 0.18 -17.02
N GLN A 265 -2.54 -0.03 -16.03
CA GLN A 265 -1.16 -0.48 -16.25
C GLN A 265 -1.09 -1.88 -16.89
N GLN A 266 -1.98 -2.77 -16.47
CA GLN A 266 -2.10 -4.10 -17.06
C GLN A 266 -2.49 -4.00 -18.54
N GLU A 267 -3.50 -3.19 -18.88
CA GLU A 267 -3.90 -2.98 -20.27
C GLU A 267 -2.76 -2.36 -21.10
N THR A 268 -2.05 -1.35 -20.58
CA THR A 268 -0.91 -0.76 -21.29
C THR A 268 0.19 -1.78 -21.55
N ALA A 269 0.50 -2.63 -20.57
CA ALA A 269 1.48 -3.70 -20.73
C ALA A 269 1.07 -4.68 -21.83
N VAL A 270 -0.21 -5.05 -21.90
CA VAL A 270 -0.74 -5.93 -22.96
C VAL A 270 -0.65 -5.27 -24.33
N PHE A 271 -1.03 -4.00 -24.46
CA PHE A 271 -0.93 -3.27 -25.74
C PHE A 271 0.51 -3.16 -26.25
N LEU A 272 1.47 -2.99 -25.35
CA LEU A 272 2.90 -2.88 -25.68
C LEU A 272 3.61 -4.24 -25.78
N GLY A 273 2.94 -5.35 -25.48
CA GLY A 273 3.56 -6.68 -25.44
C GLY A 273 4.60 -6.84 -24.31
N LEU A 274 4.48 -6.06 -23.24
CA LEU A 274 5.40 -6.06 -22.10
C LEU A 274 4.95 -7.03 -20.99
N PRO A 275 5.86 -7.48 -20.11
CA PRO A 275 5.51 -8.32 -18.97
C PRO A 275 4.56 -7.60 -17.98
N VAL A 276 3.31 -8.04 -17.91
CA VAL A 276 2.26 -7.44 -17.04
C VAL A 276 2.72 -7.32 -15.59
N ALA A 277 3.26 -8.41 -15.02
CA ALA A 277 3.73 -8.43 -13.63
C ALA A 277 4.81 -7.37 -13.36
N GLY A 278 5.63 -7.08 -14.37
CA GLY A 278 6.67 -6.08 -14.28
C GLY A 278 6.12 -4.66 -14.21
N ILE A 279 5.22 -4.32 -15.13
CA ILE A 279 4.61 -2.98 -15.19
C ILE A 279 3.74 -2.72 -13.96
N VAL A 280 2.92 -3.70 -13.55
CA VAL A 280 2.13 -3.59 -12.31
C VAL A 280 3.04 -3.49 -11.08
N GLY A 281 4.15 -4.24 -11.04
CA GLY A 281 5.16 -4.14 -9.99
C GLY A 281 5.82 -2.76 -9.92
N ALA A 282 6.18 -2.18 -11.07
CA ALA A 282 6.74 -0.84 -11.18
C ALA A 282 5.78 0.23 -10.66
N GLN A 283 4.48 0.11 -10.97
CA GLN A 283 3.47 0.97 -10.39
C GLN A 283 3.31 0.78 -8.88
N GLY A 284 3.26 -0.45 -8.40
CA GLY A 284 3.16 -0.74 -6.97
C GLY A 284 4.34 -0.17 -6.18
N PHE A 285 5.54 -0.26 -6.74
CA PHE A 285 6.74 0.41 -6.22
C PHE A 285 6.55 1.93 -6.17
N GLY A 286 6.13 2.55 -7.28
CA GLY A 286 5.83 3.97 -7.34
C GLY A 286 4.79 4.42 -6.32
N ALA A 287 3.75 3.62 -6.13
CA ALA A 287 2.71 3.88 -5.14
C ALA A 287 3.27 3.86 -3.70
N ALA A 288 4.14 2.90 -3.38
CA ALA A 288 4.82 2.88 -2.09
C ALA A 288 5.70 4.11 -1.86
N VAL A 289 6.50 4.50 -2.87
CA VAL A 289 7.36 5.68 -2.84
C VAL A 289 6.55 6.98 -2.67
N GLY A 290 5.39 7.09 -3.33
CA GLY A 290 4.52 8.27 -3.27
C GLY A 290 3.98 8.60 -1.88
N ASN A 291 3.99 7.67 -0.93
CA ASN A 291 3.59 7.95 0.46
C ASN A 291 4.43 9.05 1.11
N MET A 292 5.69 9.24 0.68
CA MET A 292 6.61 10.25 1.22
C MET A 292 6.17 11.70 0.98
N ILE A 293 5.41 11.95 -0.09
CA ILE A 293 4.93 13.28 -0.47
C ILE A 293 3.44 13.47 -0.21
N CYS A 294 2.80 12.47 0.38
CA CYS A 294 1.36 12.54 0.52
C CYS A 294 0.95 13.49 1.66
N PRO A 295 0.05 14.47 1.43
CA PRO A 295 -0.24 15.51 2.43
C PRO A 295 -0.69 14.97 3.79
N HIS A 296 -1.57 13.97 3.81
CA HIS A 296 -2.06 13.38 5.06
C HIS A 296 -0.94 12.70 5.87
N ASN A 297 0.00 12.02 5.20
CA ASN A 297 1.18 11.42 5.84
C ASN A 297 2.14 12.47 6.37
N VAL A 298 2.39 13.53 5.58
CA VAL A 298 3.27 14.63 5.97
C VAL A 298 2.74 15.36 7.20
N VAL A 299 1.44 15.66 7.23
CA VAL A 299 0.78 16.30 8.39
C VAL A 299 0.86 15.42 9.63
N ALA A 300 0.52 14.13 9.50
CA ALA A 300 0.57 13.18 10.61
C ALA A 300 1.99 13.01 11.17
N ALA A 301 2.98 12.83 10.30
CA ALA A 301 4.38 12.72 10.70
C ALA A 301 4.86 14.01 11.36
N GLY A 302 4.59 15.17 10.77
CA GLY A 302 4.96 16.48 11.32
C GLY A 302 4.42 16.71 12.73
N ALA A 303 3.18 16.28 13.00
CA ALA A 303 2.59 16.37 14.34
C ALA A 303 3.32 15.52 15.38
N THR A 304 3.85 14.34 14.99
CA THR A 304 4.56 13.45 15.93
C THR A 304 5.96 13.92 16.32
N VAL A 305 6.63 14.67 15.44
CA VAL A 305 8.03 15.13 15.66
C VAL A 305 8.13 16.63 15.95
N GLY A 306 7.01 17.30 16.23
CA GLY A 306 7.00 18.73 16.57
C GLY A 306 7.30 19.67 15.40
N LEU A 307 7.03 19.24 14.17
CA LEU A 307 7.23 20.02 12.94
C LEU A 307 5.89 20.46 12.30
N ALA A 308 4.80 20.52 13.08
CA ALA A 308 3.51 21.01 12.62
C ALA A 308 3.64 22.46 12.11
N GLY A 309 3.01 22.78 10.97
CA GLY A 309 3.14 24.08 10.30
C GLY A 309 4.36 24.20 9.38
N ARG A 310 5.20 23.17 9.27
CA ARG A 310 6.36 23.09 8.35
C ARG A 310 6.15 22.07 7.22
N GLU A 311 4.91 21.75 6.88
CA GLU A 311 4.54 20.73 5.90
C GLU A 311 5.15 21.02 4.53
N GLY A 312 5.16 22.28 4.11
CA GLY A 312 5.77 22.70 2.84
C GLY A 312 7.28 22.46 2.79
N GLU A 313 7.99 22.62 3.90
CA GLU A 313 9.42 22.33 3.98
C GLU A 313 9.69 20.82 3.91
N ILE A 314 8.89 20.03 4.63
CA ILE A 314 8.95 18.57 4.59
C ILE A 314 8.70 18.08 3.16
N LEU A 315 7.60 18.54 2.54
CA LEU A 315 7.22 18.18 1.18
C LEU A 315 8.32 18.56 0.17
N ARG A 316 8.91 19.76 0.30
CA ARG A 316 10.01 20.18 -0.60
C ARG A 316 11.22 19.25 -0.50
N ARG A 317 11.56 18.77 0.70
CA ARG A 317 12.67 17.83 0.92
C ARG A 317 12.32 16.42 0.44
N THR A 318 11.12 15.93 0.75
CA THR A 318 10.70 14.56 0.39
C THR A 318 10.36 14.42 -1.10
N LEU A 319 9.96 15.50 -1.77
CA LEU A 319 9.68 15.50 -3.21
C LEU A 319 10.92 15.14 -4.02
N TRP A 320 12.08 15.72 -3.70
CA TRP A 320 13.31 15.38 -4.40
C TRP A 320 13.69 13.91 -4.22
N VAL A 321 13.58 13.40 -2.98
CA VAL A 321 13.81 11.98 -2.68
C VAL A 321 12.83 11.10 -3.46
N THR A 322 11.55 11.48 -3.52
CA THR A 322 10.52 10.75 -4.27
C THR A 322 10.83 10.67 -5.75
N LEU A 323 11.21 11.79 -6.37
CA LEU A 323 11.57 11.84 -7.78
C LEU A 323 12.81 11.00 -8.09
N LEU A 324 13.82 11.03 -7.21
CA LEU A 324 15.00 10.19 -7.33
C LEU A 324 14.64 8.70 -7.29
N TYR A 325 13.86 8.27 -6.29
CA TYR A 325 13.44 6.87 -6.16
C TYR A 325 12.55 6.43 -7.33
N ALA A 326 11.60 7.26 -7.76
CA ALA A 326 10.74 6.97 -8.90
C ALA A 326 11.56 6.86 -10.19
N GLY A 327 12.54 7.75 -10.40
CA GLY A 327 13.45 7.72 -11.54
C GLY A 327 14.35 6.49 -11.55
N LEU A 328 14.92 6.11 -10.40
CA LEU A 328 15.74 4.90 -10.29
C LEU A 328 14.91 3.63 -10.50
N GLY A 329 13.71 3.56 -9.91
CA GLY A 329 12.78 2.45 -10.13
C GLY A 329 12.32 2.36 -11.59
N GLY A 330 12.07 3.50 -12.23
CA GLY A 330 11.73 3.57 -13.66
C GLY A 330 12.87 3.16 -14.56
N GLY A 331 14.09 3.62 -14.28
CA GLY A 331 15.30 3.21 -15.00
C GLY A 331 15.56 1.71 -14.87
N LEU A 332 15.35 1.14 -13.68
CA LEU A 332 15.45 -0.30 -13.46
C LEU A 332 14.37 -1.06 -14.24
N ALA A 333 13.13 -0.58 -14.24
CA ALA A 333 12.03 -1.18 -14.99
C ALA A 333 12.28 -1.17 -16.51
N LEU A 334 12.79 -0.05 -17.04
CA LEU A 334 13.23 0.04 -18.44
C LEU A 334 14.35 -0.93 -18.77
N TRP A 335 15.39 -0.97 -17.94
CA TRP A 335 16.52 -1.86 -18.15
C TRP A 335 16.14 -3.34 -18.08
N TRP A 336 15.14 -3.68 -17.27
CA TRP A 336 14.70 -5.06 -17.12
C TRP A 336 13.72 -5.52 -18.23
N MET A 337 12.95 -4.60 -18.81
CA MET A 337 11.89 -4.92 -19.77
C MET A 337 12.17 -4.47 -21.22
N GLY A 338 13.22 -3.69 -21.45
CA GLY A 338 13.73 -3.30 -22.77
C GLY A 338 14.83 -4.22 -23.26
#